data_AF-A0A938E329-F1
#
_entry.id   AF-A0A938E329-F1
#
_cell.length_a   1.000
_cell.length_b   1.000
_cell.length_c   1.000
_cell.angle_alpha   90.00
_cell.angle_beta   90.00
_cell.angle_gamma   90.00
#
_symmetry.space_group_name_H-M   'P 1'
#
loop_
_entity.id
_entity.type
_entity.pdbx_description
1 polymer ?
#
loop_
_entity_poly.entity_id
_entity_poly.type
_entity_poly.pdbx_seq_one_letter_code
_entity_poly.pdbx_strand_id
1 'polypeptide(L)'
;MTEPRVPDSRRSRALFLVVASLVAVGILFLLVYPLRAMSDQRDRLSEAEARLELLRDQNAKLFQRSQQLSADAEIERIARDRYNMVRPGEQAWAVVPEVSTPTTTTTTTVPPPASSLPAVP
;
A
#
# COMPACT_ATOMS: atom_id res chain seq x y z
N MET A 1 60.36 41.73 -53.18
CA MET A 1 59.75 43.00 -52.72
C MET A 1 58.25 42.77 -52.68
N THR A 2 57.72 42.24 -51.58
CA THR A 2 56.29 41.91 -51.43
C THR A 2 55.77 42.77 -50.28
N GLU A 3 55.01 43.80 -50.61
CA GLU A 3 54.41 44.68 -49.61
C GLU A 3 53.32 43.95 -48.81
N PRO A 4 53.31 44.06 -47.47
CA PRO A 4 52.19 43.62 -46.67
C PRO A 4 51.03 44.62 -46.85
N ARG A 5 49.94 44.17 -47.46
CA ARG A 5 48.68 44.93 -47.51
C ARG A 5 48.22 45.23 -46.09
N VAL A 6 48.21 46.50 -45.73
CA VAL A 6 47.63 46.98 -44.47
C VAL A 6 46.11 46.83 -44.58
N PRO A 7 45.44 46.07 -43.70
CA PRO A 7 44.00 45.92 -43.77
C PRO A 7 43.33 47.27 -43.46
N ASP A 8 42.46 47.73 -44.36
CA ASP A 8 41.62 48.91 -44.14
C ASP A 8 40.86 48.77 -42.81
N SER A 9 41.11 49.68 -41.87
CA SER A 9 40.48 49.71 -40.54
C SER A 9 38.95 49.76 -40.58
N ARG A 10 38.37 50.21 -41.70
CA ARG A 10 36.92 50.17 -41.95
C ARG A 10 36.40 48.75 -42.18
N ARG A 11 37.17 47.91 -42.88
CA ARG A 11 36.80 46.51 -43.15
C ARG A 11 36.91 45.67 -41.87
N SER A 12 37.94 45.88 -41.06
CA SER A 12 38.06 45.19 -39.77
C SER A 12 36.96 45.59 -38.78
N ARG A 13 36.56 46.86 -38.75
CA ARG A 13 35.40 47.32 -37.96
C ARG A 13 34.08 46.71 -38.44
N ALA A 14 33.85 46.66 -39.75
CA ALA A 14 32.66 46.02 -40.30
C ALA A 14 32.62 44.52 -39.95
N LEU A 15 33.75 43.83 -40.06
CA LEU A 15 33.85 42.41 -39.73
C LEU A 15 33.61 42.16 -38.23
N PHE A 16 34.15 43.04 -37.37
CA PHE A 16 33.90 42.99 -35.92
C PHE A 16 32.42 43.17 -35.58
N LEU A 17 31.73 44.12 -36.22
CA LEU A 17 30.29 44.34 -36.01
C LEU A 17 29.45 43.14 -36.46
N VAL A 18 29.81 42.52 -37.60
CA VAL A 18 29.13 41.31 -38.08
C VAL A 18 29.30 40.17 -37.08
N VAL A 19 30.53 39.91 -36.62
CA VAL A 19 30.79 38.86 -35.62
C VAL A 19 30.07 39.16 -34.30
N ALA A 20 30.10 40.40 -33.82
CA ALA A 20 29.40 40.81 -32.62
C ALA A 20 27.88 40.62 -32.74
N SER A 21 27.30 40.90 -33.91
CA SER A 21 25.88 40.66 -34.16
C SER A 21 25.53 39.17 -34.16
N LEU A 22 26.40 38.33 -34.73
CA LEU A 22 26.19 36.88 -34.76
C LEU A 22 26.25 36.29 -33.35
N VAL A 23 27.21 36.76 -32.53
CA VAL A 23 27.34 36.38 -31.13
C VAL A 23 26.14 36.85 -30.31
N ALA A 24 25.67 38.08 -30.52
CA ALA A 24 24.48 38.60 -29.85
C ALA A 24 23.22 37.78 -30.18
N VAL A 25 23.04 37.39 -31.45
CA VAL A 25 21.95 36.49 -31.86
C VAL A 25 22.10 35.11 -31.20
N GLY A 26 23.31 34.56 -31.15
CA GLY A 26 23.58 33.29 -30.45
C GLY A 26 23.24 33.36 -28.96
N ILE A 27 23.68 34.41 -28.27
CA ILE A 27 23.35 34.65 -26.86
C ILE A 27 21.84 34.78 -26.67
N LEU A 28 21.15 35.51 -27.55
CA LEU A 28 19.70 35.66 -27.49
C LEU A 28 18.98 34.31 -27.60
N PHE A 29 19.44 33.43 -28.49
CA PHE A 29 18.93 32.05 -28.57
C PHE A 29 19.18 31.25 -27.28
N LEU A 30 20.36 31.39 -26.67
CA LEU A 30 20.68 30.75 -25.39
C LEU A 30 19.82 31.28 -24.23
N LEU A 31 19.36 32.54 -24.27
CA LEU A 31 18.49 33.11 -23.23
C LEU A 31 17.00 32.81 -23.47
N VAL A 32 16.55 32.68 -24.72
CA VAL A 32 15.15 32.38 -25.07
C VAL A 32 14.83 30.88 -24.91
N TYR A 33 15.81 30.00 -25.13
CA TYR A 33 15.66 28.55 -24.98
C TYR A 33 15.33 28.04 -23.55
N PRO A 34 15.97 28.50 -22.46
CA PRO A 34 15.75 27.99 -21.10
C PRO A 34 14.34 28.24 -20.54
N LEU A 35 13.54 29.10 -21.17
CA LEU A 35 12.16 29.32 -20.74
C LEU A 35 11.20 28.21 -21.19
N ARG A 36 11.56 27.40 -22.20
CA ARG A 36 10.68 26.31 -22.66
C ARG A 36 10.80 25.02 -21.85
N ALA A 37 11.85 24.86 -21.05
CA ALA A 37 12.08 23.62 -20.30
C ALA A 37 11.49 23.62 -18.88
N MET A 38 10.99 24.78 -18.40
CA MET A 38 10.51 24.91 -17.02
C MET A 38 9.01 24.66 -16.82
N SER A 39 8.21 24.62 -17.89
CA SER A 39 6.75 24.39 -17.77
C SER A 39 6.42 22.91 -17.53
N ASP A 40 7.07 21.98 -18.24
CA ASP A 40 6.76 20.54 -18.15
C ASP A 40 7.33 19.85 -16.90
N GLN A 41 8.24 20.50 -16.17
CA GLN A 41 8.81 19.93 -14.94
C GLN A 41 7.90 20.12 -13.73
N ARG A 42 7.09 21.20 -13.70
CA ARG A 42 6.22 21.52 -12.56
C ARG A 42 5.05 20.55 -12.45
N ASP A 43 4.44 20.20 -13.58
CA ASP A 43 3.31 19.28 -13.59
C ASP A 43 3.75 17.89 -13.14
N ARG A 44 4.90 17.41 -13.61
CA ARG A 44 5.50 16.12 -13.18
C ARG A 44 5.83 16.10 -11.70
N LEU A 45 6.32 17.21 -11.15
CA LEU A 45 6.61 17.32 -9.72
C LEU A 45 5.32 17.32 -8.89
N SER A 46 4.32 18.09 -9.31
CA SER A 46 3.03 18.17 -8.62
C SER A 46 2.27 16.83 -8.62
N GLU A 47 2.32 16.10 -9.73
CA GLU A 47 1.71 14.77 -9.83
C GLU A 47 2.45 13.74 -8.97
N ALA A 48 3.78 13.80 -8.93
CA ALA A 48 4.59 12.93 -8.08
C ALA A 48 4.33 13.19 -6.59
N GLU A 49 4.23 14.46 -6.17
CA GLU A 49 3.91 14.86 -4.80
C GLU A 49 2.49 14.40 -4.39
N ALA A 50 1.49 14.60 -5.25
CA ALA A 50 0.13 14.14 -4.99
C ALA A 50 0.04 12.62 -4.82
N ARG A 51 0.76 11.85 -5.64
CA ARG A 51 0.85 10.39 -5.51
C ARG A 51 1.54 9.98 -4.21
N LEU A 52 2.62 10.66 -3.84
CA LEU A 52 3.32 10.40 -2.57
C LEU A 52 2.42 10.59 -1.36
N GLU A 53 1.64 11.67 -1.35
CA GLU A 53 0.74 11.97 -0.24
C GLU A 53 -0.39 10.94 -0.14
N LEU A 54 -0.98 10.55 -1.28
CA LEU A 54 -1.98 9.48 -1.33
C LEU A 54 -1.42 8.17 -0.78
N LEU A 55 -0.20 7.79 -1.17
CA LEU A 55 0.43 6.55 -0.72
C LEU A 55 0.74 6.58 0.79
N ARG A 56 1.16 7.72 1.32
CA ARG A 56 1.41 7.89 2.77
C ARG A 56 0.12 7.72 3.58
N ASP A 57 -0.97 8.34 3.17
CA ASP A 57 -2.26 8.24 3.86
C ASP A 57 -2.79 6.79 3.83
N GLN A 58 -2.66 6.11 2.68
CA GLN A 58 -3.01 4.70 2.57
C GLN A 58 -2.15 3.82 3.48
N ASN A 59 -0.84 4.06 3.51
CA ASN A 59 0.08 3.30 4.36
C ASN A 59 -0.25 3.50 5.85
N ALA A 60 -0.49 4.74 6.28
CA ALA A 60 -0.87 5.04 7.66
C ALA A 60 -2.15 4.31 8.09
N LYS A 61 -3.18 4.30 7.22
CA LYS A 61 -4.43 3.56 7.48
C LYS A 61 -4.20 2.05 7.57
N LEU A 62 -3.39 1.49 6.67
CA LEU A 62 -3.06 0.07 6.70
C LEU A 62 -2.24 -0.30 7.93
N PHE A 63 -1.31 0.54 8.35
CA PHE A 63 -0.51 0.32 9.55
C PHE A 63 -1.38 0.34 10.82
N GLN A 64 -2.33 1.29 10.92
CA GLN A 64 -3.30 1.32 12.02
C GLN A 64 -4.17 0.06 12.05
N ARG A 65 -4.68 -0.39 10.90
CA ARG A 65 -5.45 -1.64 10.81
C ARG A 65 -4.62 -2.86 11.17
N SER A 66 -3.36 -2.91 10.70
CA SER A 66 -2.44 -3.97 11.07
C SER A 66 -2.22 -4.01 12.57
N GLN A 67 -1.98 -2.86 13.22
CA GLN A 67 -1.82 -2.82 14.67
C GLN A 67 -3.10 -3.25 15.42
N GLN A 68 -4.28 -2.89 14.92
CA GLN A 68 -5.55 -3.35 15.52
C GLN A 68 -5.74 -4.87 15.38
N LEU A 69 -5.42 -5.42 14.20
CA LEU A 69 -5.54 -6.86 13.93
C LEU A 69 -4.45 -7.69 14.62
N SER A 70 -3.25 -7.11 14.76
CA SER A 70 -2.13 -7.71 15.48
C SER A 70 -2.23 -7.50 17.00
N ALA A 71 -3.24 -6.78 17.50
CA ALA A 71 -3.45 -6.67 18.93
C ALA A 71 -3.69 -8.07 19.51
N ASP A 72 -2.86 -8.47 20.47
CA ASP A 72 -2.85 -9.83 21.03
C ASP A 72 -4.24 -10.33 21.46
N ALA A 73 -5.12 -9.43 21.90
CA ALA A 73 -6.51 -9.74 22.26
C ALA A 73 -7.35 -10.28 21.09
N GLU A 74 -7.17 -9.77 19.87
CA GLU A 74 -7.91 -10.23 18.70
C GLU A 74 -7.36 -11.58 18.20
N ILE A 75 -6.03 -11.75 18.25
CA ILE A 75 -5.37 -13.03 17.97
C ILE A 75 -5.88 -14.10 18.94
N GLU A 76 -5.93 -13.78 20.23
CA GLU A 76 -6.38 -14.69 21.28
C GLU A 76 -7.89 -15.01 21.14
N ARG A 77 -8.71 -14.04 20.76
CA ARG A 77 -10.13 -14.26 20.45
C ARG A 77 -10.29 -15.26 19.30
N ILE A 78 -9.58 -15.06 18.19
CA ILE A 78 -9.63 -15.97 17.03
C ILE A 78 -9.09 -17.36 17.39
N ALA A 79 -8.01 -17.41 18.16
CA ALA A 79 -7.41 -18.67 18.63
C ALA A 79 -8.37 -19.48 19.50
N ARG A 80 -9.14 -18.82 20.38
CA ARG A 80 -10.18 -19.47 21.18
C ARG A 80 -11.40 -19.87 20.34
N ASP A 81 -11.96 -18.94 19.56
CA ASP A 81 -13.20 -19.17 18.78
C ASP A 81 -13.02 -20.26 17.72
N ARG A 82 -11.94 -20.20 16.93
CA ARG A 82 -11.77 -21.06 15.75
C ARG A 82 -10.93 -22.29 16.00
N TYR A 83 -10.03 -22.22 16.97
CA TYR A 83 -9.02 -23.27 17.17
C TYR A 83 -9.08 -23.89 18.57
N ASN A 84 -10.01 -23.46 19.45
CA ASN A 84 -10.11 -23.90 20.85
C ASN A 84 -8.76 -23.89 21.59
N MET A 85 -7.86 -22.98 21.21
CA MET A 85 -6.54 -22.86 21.83
C MET A 85 -6.67 -22.16 23.18
N VAL A 86 -5.96 -22.67 24.17
CA VAL A 86 -5.89 -22.11 25.53
C VAL A 86 -4.44 -21.80 25.89
N ARG A 87 -4.21 -20.86 26.82
CA ARG A 87 -2.84 -20.51 27.21
C ARG A 87 -2.17 -21.67 27.96
N PRO A 88 -0.82 -21.78 27.95
CA PRO A 88 -0.12 -22.76 28.77
C PRO A 88 -0.52 -22.61 30.25
N GLY A 89 -1.07 -23.68 30.85
CA GLY A 89 -1.57 -23.69 32.23
C GLY A 89 -3.08 -23.55 32.38
N GLU A 90 -3.82 -23.23 31.32
CA GLU A 90 -5.30 -23.21 31.31
C GLU A 90 -5.88 -24.60 30.96
N GLN A 91 -7.08 -24.92 31.46
CA GLN A 91 -7.80 -26.16 31.15
C GLN A 91 -9.06 -25.85 30.33
N ALA A 92 -9.19 -26.48 29.16
CA ALA A 92 -10.35 -26.34 28.30
C ALA A 92 -11.46 -27.32 28.73
N TRP A 93 -12.65 -26.80 29.02
CA TRP A 93 -13.84 -27.61 29.36
C TRP A 93 -14.84 -27.53 28.22
N ALA A 94 -15.28 -28.68 27.70
CA ALA A 94 -16.36 -28.75 26.72
C ALA A 94 -17.68 -29.01 27.45
N VAL A 95 -18.70 -28.19 27.18
CA VAL A 95 -20.07 -28.48 27.64
C VAL A 95 -20.62 -29.57 26.73
N VAL A 96 -20.83 -30.76 27.29
CA VAL A 96 -21.55 -31.83 26.60
C VAL A 96 -23.02 -31.42 26.57
N PRO A 97 -23.64 -31.23 25.40
CA PRO A 97 -25.07 -30.96 25.35
C PRO A 97 -25.81 -32.13 25.97
N GLU A 98 -26.70 -31.85 26.90
CA GLU A 98 -27.62 -32.85 27.41
C GLU A 98 -28.44 -33.35 26.23
N VAL A 99 -28.19 -34.59 25.80
CA VAL A 99 -29.04 -35.28 24.85
C VAL A 99 -30.46 -35.16 25.40
N SER A 100 -31.29 -34.38 24.72
CA SER A 100 -32.69 -34.20 25.05
C SER A 100 -33.35 -35.57 24.90
N THR A 101 -33.42 -36.33 25.98
CA THR A 101 -34.36 -37.43 26.07
C THR A 101 -35.77 -36.81 26.02
N PRO A 102 -36.67 -37.32 25.17
CA PRO A 102 -38.01 -36.77 25.08
C PRO A 102 -38.68 -36.85 26.44
N THR A 103 -39.34 -35.75 26.81
CA THR A 103 -40.13 -35.60 28.03
C THR A 103 -41.13 -36.74 28.18
N THR A 104 -40.93 -37.58 29.20
CA THR A 104 -42.01 -38.40 29.77
C THR A 104 -42.03 -38.19 31.27
N THR A 105 -42.92 -37.29 31.71
CA THR A 105 -43.45 -37.27 33.08
C THR A 105 -43.96 -38.67 33.42
N THR A 106 -43.44 -39.34 34.44
CA THR A 106 -44.19 -40.28 35.31
C THR A 106 -43.35 -40.66 36.53
N THR A 107 -43.78 -40.12 37.66
CA THR A 107 -43.59 -40.57 39.03
C THR A 107 -43.94 -42.05 39.20
N THR A 108 -43.21 -42.74 40.10
CA THR A 108 -43.65 -43.96 40.81
C THR A 108 -43.59 -45.31 40.08
N THR A 109 -42.68 -46.15 40.60
CA THR A 109 -42.90 -47.53 41.05
C THR A 109 -43.81 -48.41 40.21
N VAL A 110 -43.26 -49.51 39.66
CA VAL A 110 -43.80 -50.90 39.72
C VAL A 110 -42.82 -51.84 38.97
N PRO A 111 -42.49 -53.04 39.52
CA PRO A 111 -41.41 -53.93 39.08
C PRO A 111 -41.80 -54.79 37.84
N PRO A 112 -40.87 -55.60 37.26
CA PRO A 112 -40.91 -56.03 35.86
C PRO A 112 -41.80 -57.26 35.65
N PRO A 113 -42.44 -57.42 34.46
CA PRO A 113 -42.80 -58.73 33.97
C PRO A 113 -41.84 -59.21 32.88
N ALA A 114 -41.55 -60.49 32.98
CA ALA A 114 -40.57 -61.25 32.23
C ALA A 114 -40.85 -61.38 30.72
N SER A 115 -39.82 -61.87 30.03
CA SER A 115 -39.90 -62.78 28.89
C SER A 115 -40.35 -62.21 27.53
N SER A 116 -39.44 -62.21 26.54
CA SER A 116 -39.25 -63.36 25.63
C SER A 116 -38.48 -62.95 24.36
N LEU A 117 -37.43 -63.72 24.03
CA LEU A 117 -36.84 -63.77 22.68
C LEU A 117 -37.89 -64.23 21.66
N PRO A 118 -37.72 -63.89 20.37
CA PRO A 118 -37.42 -64.97 19.42
C PRO A 118 -36.34 -64.64 18.37
N ALA A 119 -35.83 -65.71 17.78
CA ALA A 119 -34.68 -65.82 16.91
C ALA A 119 -34.93 -65.38 15.44
N VAL A 120 -33.83 -64.90 14.83
CA VAL A 120 -33.22 -65.18 13.50
C VAL A 120 -34.08 -65.95 12.48
N PRO A 121 -34.04 -65.60 11.18
CA PRO A 121 -32.93 -66.02 10.31
C PRO A 121 -32.00 -64.89 9.84
#